data_AF-A0A167SKH8-F1
#
_entry.id   AF-A0A167SKH8-F1
#
_cell.length_a   1.000
_cell.length_b   1.000
_cell.length_c   1.000
_cell.angle_alpha   90.00
_cell.angle_beta   90.00
_cell.angle_gamma   90.00
#
_symmetry.space_group_name_H-M   'P 1'
#
loop_
_entity.id
_entity.type
_entity.pdbx_description
1 polymer ?
#
loop_
_entity_poly.entity_id
_entity_poly.type
_entity_poly.pdbx_seq_one_letter_code
_entity_poly.pdbx_strand_id
1 'polypeptide(L)'
;LKVDSSVGSLIDFYNIQFYNQGTTEYTTCAGLLTASSSSWPNTALFQIAASGVSENKLVIGKPATANDATNGYVSSATLATCVSQAASQGWKGGVMVWQWPDAESAWIEQVRGSAFPI
;
A
#
# COMPACT_ATOMS: atom_id res chain seq x y z
N LEU A 1 1.58 -16.14 3.49
CA LEU A 1 0.50 -17.03 2.97
C LEU A 1 -0.21 -17.85 4.04
N LYS A 2 0.45 -18.46 5.05
CA LYS A 2 -0.20 -19.38 6.01
C LYS A 2 -1.48 -18.85 6.67
N VAL A 3 -1.50 -17.58 7.08
CA VAL A 3 -2.69 -16.94 7.68
C VAL A 3 -3.83 -16.87 6.67
N ASP A 4 -3.58 -16.30 5.49
CA ASP A 4 -4.58 -16.19 4.42
C ASP A 4 -5.10 -17.56 3.95
N SER A 5 -4.23 -18.57 3.83
CA SER A 5 -4.66 -19.91 3.45
C SER A 5 -5.47 -20.64 4.53
N SER A 6 -5.30 -20.26 5.80
CA SER A 6 -6.01 -20.91 6.91
C SER A 6 -7.32 -20.21 7.25
N VAL A 7 -7.36 -18.88 7.17
CA VAL A 7 -8.48 -18.05 7.64
C VAL A 7 -8.74 -16.83 6.75
N GLY A 8 -8.14 -16.71 5.58
CA GLY A 8 -8.28 -15.56 4.70
C GLY A 8 -9.70 -15.32 4.23
N SER A 9 -10.57 -16.34 4.22
CA SER A 9 -12.01 -16.18 3.97
C SER A 9 -12.75 -15.40 5.07
N LEU A 10 -12.20 -15.35 6.28
CA LEU A 10 -12.73 -14.61 7.43
C LEU A 10 -12.16 -13.19 7.55
N ILE A 11 -11.13 -12.85 6.75
CA ILE A 11 -10.45 -11.57 6.81
C ILE A 11 -10.97 -10.68 5.69
N ASP A 12 -11.50 -9.51 6.02
CA ASP A 12 -11.98 -8.55 5.03
C ASP A 12 -10.81 -7.91 4.25
N PHE A 13 -9.77 -7.48 4.96
CA PHE A 13 -8.60 -6.85 4.37
C PHE A 13 -7.36 -6.95 5.27
N TYR A 14 -6.20 -6.67 4.67
CA TYR A 14 -4.89 -6.61 5.30
C TYR A 14 -4.34 -5.19 5.17
N ASN A 15 -4.15 -4.51 6.30
CA ASN A 15 -3.39 -3.26 6.34
C ASN A 15 -1.90 -3.57 6.25
N ILE A 16 -1.33 -3.51 5.05
CA ILE A 16 0.07 -3.87 4.80
C ILE A 16 0.93 -2.64 5.01
N GLN A 17 1.81 -2.68 6.00
CA GLN A 17 2.75 -1.60 6.27
C GLN A 17 3.89 -1.66 5.24
N PHE A 18 3.85 -0.79 4.23
CA PHE A 18 4.94 -0.63 3.25
C PHE A 18 5.94 0.44 3.71
N TYR A 19 6.41 0.32 4.95
CA TYR A 19 7.30 1.27 5.63
C TYR A 19 7.98 0.61 6.83
N ASN A 20 9.18 1.06 7.21
CA ASN A 20 10.09 0.43 8.18
C ASN A 20 10.80 -0.86 7.70
N GLN A 21 10.95 -1.07 6.39
CA GLN A 21 11.63 -2.25 5.81
C GLN A 21 13.00 -1.94 5.19
N GLY A 22 13.37 -0.67 5.07
CA GLY A 22 14.63 -0.24 4.47
C GLY A 22 14.48 1.12 3.79
N THR A 23 15.57 1.87 3.67
CA THR A 23 15.52 3.27 3.22
C THR A 23 14.96 3.45 1.80
N THR A 24 15.10 2.45 0.93
CA THR A 24 14.63 2.48 -0.46
C THR A 24 13.40 1.61 -0.70
N GLU A 25 12.88 0.94 0.34
CA GLU A 25 11.82 -0.04 0.15
C GLU A 25 10.46 0.63 -0.06
N TYR A 26 9.81 0.25 -1.17
CA TYR A 26 8.49 0.72 -1.55
C TYR A 26 8.35 2.26 -1.68
N THR A 27 9.45 2.97 -1.94
CA THR A 27 9.45 4.45 -2.09
C THR A 27 9.16 4.93 -3.51
N THR A 28 9.00 3.99 -4.46
CA THR A 28 8.58 4.24 -5.84
C THR A 28 7.35 3.39 -6.17
N CYS A 29 6.55 3.79 -7.16
CA CYS A 29 5.39 2.99 -7.55
C CYS A 29 5.81 1.61 -8.11
N ALA A 30 6.92 1.51 -8.82
CA ALA A 30 7.43 0.21 -9.28
C ALA A 30 7.80 -0.70 -8.10
N GLY A 31 8.52 -0.17 -7.11
CA GLY A 31 8.89 -0.90 -5.90
C GLY A 31 7.69 -1.33 -5.05
N LEU A 32 6.70 -0.44 -4.92
CA LEU A 32 5.49 -0.67 -4.15
C LEU A 32 4.53 -1.65 -4.84
N LEU A 33 4.34 -1.52 -6.15
CA LEU A 33 3.27 -2.20 -6.87
C LEU A 33 3.73 -3.50 -7.53
N THR A 34 4.87 -3.51 -8.22
CA THR A 34 5.19 -4.59 -9.19
C THR A 34 6.43 -5.39 -8.86
N ALA A 35 7.48 -4.78 -8.31
CA ALA A 35 8.76 -5.46 -8.09
C ALA A 35 9.43 -5.00 -6.80
N SER A 36 9.33 -5.82 -5.74
CA SER A 36 10.08 -5.57 -4.51
C SER A 36 11.57 -5.88 -4.69
N SER A 37 12.39 -5.41 -3.74
CA SER A 37 13.83 -5.63 -3.77
C SER A 37 14.22 -7.09 -3.53
N SER A 38 15.49 -7.41 -3.76
CA SER A 38 16.06 -8.71 -3.42
C SER A 38 16.16 -8.95 -1.90
N SER A 39 16.13 -7.89 -1.08
CA SER A 39 16.08 -8.02 0.38
C SER A 39 14.71 -8.48 0.87
N TRP A 40 13.64 -8.06 0.17
CA TRP A 40 12.25 -8.44 0.48
C TRP A 40 11.55 -9.01 -0.76
N PRO A 41 11.99 -10.16 -1.30
CA PRO A 41 11.48 -10.66 -2.58
C PRO A 41 9.99 -11.05 -2.50
N ASN A 42 9.25 -10.77 -3.57
CA ASN A 42 7.83 -11.10 -3.72
C ASN A 42 6.90 -10.40 -2.72
N THR A 43 7.23 -9.18 -2.31
CA THR A 43 6.47 -8.43 -1.32
C THR A 43 5.81 -7.17 -1.88
N ALA A 44 6.00 -6.84 -3.16
CA ALA A 44 5.23 -5.77 -3.79
C ALA A 44 3.74 -6.17 -3.90
N LEU A 45 2.84 -5.19 -3.97
CA LEU A 45 1.39 -5.39 -3.94
C LEU A 45 0.92 -6.52 -4.87
N PHE A 46 1.29 -6.46 -6.15
CA PHE A 46 0.87 -7.45 -7.14
C PHE A 46 1.63 -8.77 -7.07
N GLN A 47 2.82 -8.78 -6.45
CA GLN A 47 3.53 -10.03 -6.15
C GLN A 47 2.86 -10.78 -4.99
N ILE A 48 2.37 -10.06 -3.97
CA ILE A 48 1.56 -10.65 -2.90
C ILE A 48 0.25 -11.20 -3.48
N ALA A 49 -0.42 -10.43 -4.34
CA ALA A 49 -1.64 -10.88 -5.01
C ALA A 49 -1.39 -12.16 -5.84
N ALA A 50 -0.32 -12.18 -6.64
CA ALA A 50 0.08 -13.33 -7.44
C ALA A 50 0.42 -14.58 -6.59
N SER A 51 0.70 -14.40 -5.30
CA SER A 51 0.95 -15.49 -4.35
C SER A 51 -0.33 -16.14 -3.81
N GLY A 52 -1.51 -15.67 -4.22
CA GLY A 52 -2.81 -16.28 -3.94
C GLY A 52 -3.72 -15.47 -3.00
N VAL A 53 -3.25 -14.33 -2.47
CA VAL A 53 -4.10 -13.43 -1.67
C VAL A 53 -4.94 -12.60 -2.62
N SER A 54 -6.25 -12.48 -2.37
CA SER A 54 -7.10 -11.62 -3.21
C SER A 54 -6.61 -10.17 -3.18
N GLU A 55 -6.33 -9.60 -4.37
CA GLU A 55 -5.75 -8.26 -4.49
C GLU A 55 -6.59 -7.17 -3.80
N ASN A 56 -7.91 -7.32 -3.80
CA ASN A 56 -8.84 -6.36 -3.21
C ASN A 56 -8.89 -6.43 -1.68
N LYS A 57 -8.19 -7.40 -1.06
CA LYS A 57 -7.94 -7.44 0.38
C LYS A 57 -6.64 -6.73 0.76
N LEU A 58 -5.80 -6.35 -0.19
CA LEU A 58 -4.48 -5.78 0.08
C LEU A 58 -4.60 -4.25 0.15
N VAL A 59 -4.51 -3.68 1.35
CA VAL A 59 -4.58 -2.24 1.59
C VAL A 59 -3.16 -1.69 1.66
N ILE A 60 -2.85 -0.65 0.88
CA ILE A 60 -1.53 0.00 0.89
C ILE A 60 -1.41 0.84 2.17
N GLY A 61 -0.53 0.47 3.09
CA GLY A 61 -0.21 1.25 4.28
C GLY A 61 1.00 2.14 4.09
N LYS A 62 0.86 3.46 4.34
CA LYS A 62 1.97 4.42 4.28
C LYS A 62 2.00 5.40 5.47
N PRO A 63 3.17 5.93 5.83
CA PRO A 63 3.27 6.99 6.81
C PRO A 63 2.62 8.29 6.30
N ALA A 64 1.97 9.05 7.18
CA ALA A 64 1.39 10.35 6.89
C ALA A 64 2.49 11.38 6.61
N THR A 65 3.52 11.38 7.45
CA THR A 65 4.72 12.22 7.32
C THR A 65 5.99 11.38 7.41
N ALA A 66 7.13 12.00 7.12
CA ALA A 66 8.43 11.36 7.26
C ALA A 66 8.82 11.06 8.73
N ASN A 67 8.16 11.68 9.72
CA ASN A 67 8.46 11.47 11.14
C ASN A 67 7.69 10.28 11.74
N ASP A 68 6.64 9.81 11.07
CA ASP A 68 5.76 8.74 11.57
C ASP A 68 6.35 7.34 11.37
N ALA A 69 7.47 7.24 10.67
CA ALA A 69 8.19 6.00 10.41
C ALA A 69 9.69 6.24 10.25
N THR A 70 10.49 5.21 10.47
CA THR A 70 11.95 5.23 10.27
C THR A 70 12.33 5.31 8.78
N ASN A 71 11.51 4.74 7.89
CA ASN A 71 11.69 4.80 6.43
C ASN A 71 10.38 4.46 5.69
N GLY A 72 10.34 4.62 4.36
CA GLY A 72 9.22 4.22 3.52
C GLY A 72 8.15 5.29 3.27
N TYR A 73 8.33 6.50 3.82
CA TYR A 73 7.51 7.66 3.48
C TYR A 73 7.62 7.99 1.98
N VAL A 74 6.49 8.35 1.38
CA VAL A 74 6.38 8.97 0.06
C VAL A 74 5.40 10.13 0.17
N SER A 75 5.57 11.17 -0.65
CA SER A 75 4.60 12.27 -0.65
C SER A 75 3.19 11.79 -1.02
N SER A 76 2.16 12.46 -0.52
CA SER A 76 0.76 12.20 -0.89
C SER A 76 0.54 12.25 -2.41
N ALA A 77 1.22 13.14 -3.13
CA ALA A 77 1.17 13.21 -4.59
C ALA A 77 1.79 11.97 -5.28
N THR A 78 2.94 11.49 -4.77
CA THR A 78 3.55 10.24 -5.24
C THR A 78 2.62 9.06 -4.95
N LEU A 79 2.05 9.00 -3.75
CA LEU A 79 1.13 7.92 -3.39
C LEU A 79 -0.13 7.93 -4.26
N ALA A 80 -0.71 9.09 -4.54
CA ALA A 80 -1.84 9.24 -5.46
C ALA A 80 -1.54 8.70 -6.86
N THR A 81 -0.31 8.92 -7.35
CA THR A 81 0.15 8.35 -8.62
C THR A 81 0.17 6.83 -8.57
N CYS A 82 0.72 6.24 -7.49
CA CYS A 82 0.76 4.79 -7.34
C CYS A 82 -0.64 4.19 -7.20
N VAL A 83 -1.52 4.82 -6.45
CA VAL A 83 -2.93 4.42 -6.27
C VAL A 83 -3.67 4.44 -7.61
N SER A 84 -3.50 5.49 -8.41
CA SER A 84 -4.09 5.58 -9.76
C SER A 84 -3.57 4.48 -10.69
N GLN A 85 -2.25 4.20 -10.67
CA GLN A 85 -1.66 3.11 -11.44
C GLN A 85 -2.19 1.74 -11.01
N ALA A 86 -2.33 1.50 -9.71
CA ALA A 86 -2.87 0.24 -9.19
C ALA A 86 -4.36 0.07 -9.57
N ALA A 87 -5.15 1.14 -9.42
CA ALA A 87 -6.57 1.14 -9.80
C ALA A 87 -6.78 0.88 -11.29
N SER A 88 -5.94 1.44 -12.17
CA SER A 88 -5.98 1.17 -13.61
C SER A 88 -5.67 -0.29 -13.97
N GLN A 89 -5.03 -1.04 -13.06
CA GLN A 89 -4.74 -2.47 -13.20
C GLN A 89 -5.81 -3.35 -12.54
N GLY A 90 -6.90 -2.78 -12.02
CA GLY A 90 -8.03 -3.51 -11.47
C GLY A 90 -8.07 -3.62 -9.95
N TRP A 91 -7.02 -3.19 -9.25
CA TRP A 91 -6.95 -3.22 -7.79
C TRP A 91 -7.90 -2.20 -7.13
N LYS A 92 -8.59 -2.63 -6.08
CA LYS A 92 -9.57 -1.82 -5.33
C LYS A 92 -9.39 -1.90 -3.81
N GLY A 93 -8.22 -2.31 -3.33
CA GLY A 93 -7.98 -2.56 -1.90
C GLY A 93 -7.98 -1.31 -1.02
N GLY A 94 -7.62 -0.14 -1.54
CA GLY A 94 -7.62 1.12 -0.80
C GLY A 94 -6.32 1.39 -0.04
N VAL A 95 -6.29 2.49 0.72
CA VAL A 95 -5.09 3.00 1.38
C VAL A 95 -5.33 3.15 2.88
N MET A 96 -4.36 2.72 3.68
CA MET A 96 -4.25 2.95 5.11
C MET A 96 -3.12 3.96 5.35
N VAL A 97 -3.29 4.82 6.34
CA VAL A 97 -2.30 5.81 6.72
C VAL A 97 -1.90 5.68 8.19
N TRP A 98 -0.60 5.79 8.45
CA TRP A 98 -0.02 5.89 9.79
C TRP A 98 0.58 7.29 9.97
N GLN A 99 -0.03 8.23 10.68
CA GLN A 99 -1.20 8.03 11.51
C GLN A 99 -2.04 9.30 11.63
N TRP A 100 -3.18 9.16 12.26
CA TRP A 100 -3.89 10.26 12.90
C TRP A 100 -3.05 10.77 14.09
N PRO A 101 -2.80 12.10 14.28
CA PRO A 101 -3.44 13.24 13.64
C PRO A 101 -2.82 13.77 12.33
N ASP A 102 -1.73 13.20 11.85
CA ASP A 102 -0.94 13.79 10.76
C ASP A 102 -1.52 13.58 9.34
N ALA A 103 -2.62 12.83 9.21
CA ALA A 103 -3.35 12.60 7.97
C ALA A 103 -4.85 12.93 8.08
N GLU A 104 -5.18 14.20 7.95
CA GLU A 104 -6.56 14.73 7.89
C GLU A 104 -7.25 14.49 6.52
N SER A 105 -8.46 15.02 6.35
CA SER A 105 -9.25 14.89 5.11
C SER A 105 -8.48 15.30 3.86
N ALA A 106 -7.68 16.38 3.92
CA ALA A 106 -6.87 16.85 2.81
C ALA A 106 -5.86 15.80 2.32
N TRP A 107 -5.29 15.00 3.24
CA TRP A 107 -4.40 13.90 2.89
C TRP A 107 -5.16 12.82 2.12
N ILE A 108 -6.34 12.43 2.62
CA ILE A 108 -7.20 11.41 2.02
C ILE A 108 -7.67 11.84 0.63
N GLU A 109 -8.13 13.09 0.49
CA GLU A 109 -8.55 13.68 -0.78
C GLU A 109 -7.44 13.66 -1.83
N GLN A 110 -6.22 13.99 -1.42
CA GLN A 110 -5.08 13.97 -2.34
C GLN A 110 -4.71 12.56 -2.75
N VAL A 111 -4.61 11.63 -1.79
CA VAL A 111 -4.16 10.25 -2.05
C VAL A 111 -5.16 9.44 -2.86
N ARG A 112 -6.46 9.58 -2.58
CA ARG A 112 -7.49 8.90 -3.39
C ARG A 112 -7.53 9.43 -4.81
N GLY A 113 -7.20 10.71 -5.01
CA GLY A 113 -7.28 11.40 -6.29
C GLY A 113 -8.62 11.14 -6.99
N SER A 114 -8.56 10.67 -8.23
CA SER A 114 -9.72 10.22 -9.01
C SER A 114 -9.87 8.70 -9.06
N ALA A 115 -9.03 7.94 -8.34
CA ALA A 115 -9.01 6.49 -8.40
C ALA A 115 -10.24 5.85 -7.74
N PHE A 116 -10.84 6.52 -6.75
CA PHE A 116 -12.03 6.06 -6.04
C PHE A 116 -13.15 7.11 -6.10
N PRO A 117 -14.41 6.71 -6.42
CA PRO A 117 -15.56 7.62 -6.44
C PRO A 117 -15.86 8.22 -5.06
N ILE A 118 -16.60 9.34 -5.02
CA ILE A 118 -17.20 9.91 -3.80
C ILE A 118 -18.56 9.24 -3.59
#